data_AF-A0A812F6Y1-F1
#
_entry.id   AF-A0A812F6Y1-F1
#
_cell.length_a   1.000
_cell.length_b   1.000
_cell.length_c   1.000
_cell.angle_alpha   90.00
_cell.angle_beta   90.00
_cell.angle_gamma   90.00
#
_symmetry.space_group_name_H-M   'P 1'
#
loop_
_entity.id
_entity.type
_entity.pdbx_description
1 polymer ?
#
loop_
_entity_poly.entity_id
_entity_poly.type
_entity_poly.pdbx_seq_one_letter_code
_entity_poly.pdbx_strand_id
1 'polypeptide(L)'
;MSDQNNPTDAEQIIAESQQLKDVGATHEDDSKKTRDVIFVGTKPIMTYVTATLTQLSTQPFVTIKARGQRITQAVDVSQMIVKRMNTVGYKIKDVRIASDSLQSQDGKTRNVSTIEIDITKA
;
A
#
# COMPACT_ATOMS: atom_id res chain seq x y z
N MET A 1 -48.37 -44.28 -8.71
CA MET A 1 -48.24 -43.26 -7.65
C MET A 1 -46.88 -42.64 -7.82
N SER A 2 -46.84 -41.62 -8.67
CA SER A 2 -45.66 -40.88 -9.08
C SER A 2 -46.01 -39.43 -8.81
N ASP A 3 -45.18 -38.74 -8.03
CA ASP A 3 -44.67 -37.44 -8.43
C ASP A 3 -43.37 -37.18 -7.67
N GLN A 4 -42.31 -37.08 -8.48
CA GLN A 4 -40.94 -36.84 -8.10
C GLN A 4 -40.78 -35.32 -7.99
N ASN A 5 -40.77 -34.78 -6.78
CA ASN A 5 -40.54 -33.36 -6.55
C ASN A 5 -39.05 -33.05 -6.75
N ASN A 6 -38.67 -32.72 -7.99
CA ASN A 6 -37.40 -32.08 -8.30
C ASN A 6 -37.55 -30.57 -8.02
N PRO A 7 -36.63 -29.91 -7.30
CA PRO A 7 -36.70 -28.48 -7.06
C PRO A 7 -36.70 -27.73 -8.40
N THR A 8 -37.65 -26.80 -8.55
CA THR A 8 -37.84 -25.97 -9.73
C THR A 8 -36.60 -25.11 -9.99
N ASP A 9 -36.22 -24.94 -11.27
CA ASP A 9 -35.07 -24.14 -11.74
C ASP A 9 -34.99 -22.73 -11.13
N ALA A 10 -36.12 -22.18 -10.68
CA ALA A 10 -36.20 -20.90 -9.98
C ALA A 10 -35.46 -20.88 -8.63
N GLU A 11 -35.39 -22.01 -7.91
CA GLU A 11 -34.69 -22.11 -6.62
C GLU A 11 -33.17 -22.26 -6.80
N GLN A 12 -32.72 -22.87 -7.91
CA GLN A 12 -31.31 -22.90 -8.29
C GLN A 12 -30.79 -21.53 -8.74
N ILE A 13 -31.60 -20.74 -9.47
CA ILE A 13 -31.22 -19.39 -9.91
C ILE A 13 -31.02 -18.43 -8.72
N ILE A 14 -31.81 -18.57 -7.64
CA ILE A 14 -31.69 -17.75 -6.43
C ILE A 14 -30.43 -18.12 -5.62
N ALA A 15 -30.06 -19.40 -5.58
CA ALA A 15 -28.85 -19.87 -4.90
C ALA A 15 -27.56 -19.46 -5.63
N GLU A 16 -27.55 -19.48 -6.97
CA GLU A 16 -26.39 -19.08 -7.79
C GLU A 16 -26.20 -17.55 -7.83
N SER A 17 -27.29 -16.78 -7.79
CA SER A 17 -27.25 -15.31 -7.73
C SER A 17 -26.67 -14.75 -6.42
N GLN A 18 -26.59 -15.57 -5.36
CA GLN A 18 -26.03 -15.16 -4.07
C GLN A 18 -24.54 -15.49 -3.90
N GLN A 19 -23.91 -16.23 -4.83
CA GLN A 19 -22.49 -16.60 -4.77
C GLN A 19 -21.55 -15.74 -5.63
N LEU A 20 -22.06 -14.77 -6.40
CA LEU A 20 -21.25 -13.89 -7.26
C LEU A 20 -20.87 -12.53 -6.64
N LYS A 21 -20.95 -12.36 -5.31
CA LYS A 21 -20.59 -11.10 -4.62
C LYS A 21 -19.26 -11.11 -3.86
N ASP A 22 -18.39 -12.10 -4.07
CA ASP A 22 -17.11 -12.22 -3.32
C ASP A 22 -15.83 -12.02 -4.16
N VAL A 23 -15.91 -11.34 -5.32
CA VAL A 23 -14.70 -10.92 -6.03
C VAL A 23 -14.69 -9.40 -6.13
N GLY A 24 -13.87 -8.78 -5.27
CA GLY A 24 -13.51 -7.37 -5.39
C GLY A 24 -13.92 -6.49 -4.23
N ALA A 25 -13.66 -6.89 -2.99
CA ALA A 25 -13.55 -5.93 -1.89
C ALA A 25 -12.19 -5.22 -1.99
N THR A 26 -12.14 -4.20 -2.85
CA THR A 26 -11.19 -3.10 -2.71
C THR A 26 -11.36 -2.56 -1.30
N HIS A 27 -10.33 -2.67 -0.45
CA HIS A 27 -10.30 -1.99 0.84
C HIS A 27 -10.11 -0.48 0.61
N GLU A 28 -11.17 0.17 0.14
CA GLU A 28 -11.37 1.60 0.30
C GLU A 28 -12.01 1.83 1.67
N ASP A 29 -11.20 1.82 2.72
CA ASP A 29 -11.57 2.48 3.98
C ASP A 29 -11.31 3.98 3.81
N ASP A 30 -12.37 4.68 3.43
CA ASP A 30 -12.48 6.12 3.32
C ASP A 30 -12.82 6.74 4.68
N SER A 31 -12.03 6.41 5.69
CA SER A 31 -11.87 7.29 6.85
C SER A 31 -10.63 8.13 6.62
N LYS A 32 -10.78 9.45 6.74
CA LYS A 32 -9.71 10.45 6.71
C LYS A 32 -8.76 10.28 7.92
N LYS A 33 -8.18 9.10 8.10
CA LYS A 33 -6.98 8.92 8.89
C LYS A 33 -5.85 9.56 8.11
N THR A 34 -5.19 10.50 8.74
CA THR A 34 -3.92 11.07 8.30
C THR A 34 -2.97 9.89 8.06
N ARG A 35 -2.87 9.43 6.81
CA ARG A 35 -2.04 8.27 6.46
C ARG A 35 -0.60 8.65 6.80
N ASP A 36 0.01 7.91 7.71
CA ASP A 36 1.41 7.96 8.12
C ASP A 36 2.33 7.33 7.07
N VAL A 37 1.88 7.23 5.82
CA VAL A 37 2.57 6.52 4.73
C VAL A 37 2.76 7.43 3.52
N ILE A 38 3.98 7.47 3.00
CA ILE A 38 4.36 8.16 1.77
C ILE A 38 4.79 7.13 0.72
N PHE A 39 4.04 7.02 -0.38
CA PHE A 39 4.40 6.17 -1.51
C PHE A 39 5.30 6.91 -2.50
N VAL A 40 6.50 6.41 -2.72
CA VAL A 40 7.47 6.98 -3.67
C VAL A 40 7.29 6.36 -5.05
N GLY A 41 7.13 7.24 -6.04
CA GLY A 41 6.85 6.92 -7.43
C GLY A 41 7.66 7.82 -8.36
N THR A 42 7.06 8.29 -9.45
CA THR A 42 7.78 9.03 -10.50
C THR A 42 7.92 10.54 -10.26
N LYS A 43 7.36 11.09 -9.18
CA LYS A 43 7.42 12.54 -8.92
C LYS A 43 8.85 12.97 -8.55
N PRO A 44 9.22 14.25 -8.69
CA PRO A 44 10.51 14.75 -8.26
C PRO A 44 10.77 14.47 -6.78
N ILE A 45 12.01 14.16 -6.41
CA ILE A 45 12.42 13.77 -5.05
C ILE A 45 11.93 14.71 -3.96
N MET A 46 12.00 16.03 -4.20
CA MET A 46 11.58 17.05 -3.24
C MET A 46 10.09 16.98 -2.90
N THR A 47 9.25 16.46 -3.80
CA THR A 47 7.81 16.27 -3.54
C THR A 47 7.61 15.33 -2.35
N TYR A 48 8.37 14.23 -2.32
CA TYR A 48 8.28 13.23 -1.27
C TYR A 48 8.92 13.72 0.03
N VAL A 49 10.04 14.46 -0.06
CA VAL A 49 10.68 15.08 1.10
C VAL A 49 9.72 16.04 1.80
N THR A 50 9.12 16.97 1.06
CA THR A 50 8.17 17.95 1.61
C THR A 50 6.96 17.24 2.21
N ALA A 51 6.35 16.29 1.50
CA ALA A 51 5.19 15.56 2.01
C ALA A 51 5.50 14.79 3.31
N THR A 52 6.68 14.15 3.39
CA THR A 52 7.11 13.43 4.59
C THR A 52 7.31 14.38 5.77
N LEU A 53 7.99 15.52 5.57
CA LEU A 53 8.20 16.52 6.62
C LEU A 53 6.88 17.15 7.10
N THR A 54 5.94 17.42 6.18
CA THR A 54 4.60 17.90 6.54
C THR A 54 3.88 16.89 7.42
N GLN A 55 3.90 15.60 7.09
CA GLN A 55 3.27 14.58 7.94
C GLN A 55 3.97 14.45 9.30
N LEU A 56 5.32 14.41 9.34
CA LEU A 56 6.11 14.33 10.57
C LEU A 56 5.89 15.52 11.54
N SER A 57 5.40 16.66 11.05
CA SER A 57 5.04 17.79 11.90
C SER A 57 3.83 17.53 12.81
N THR A 58 2.98 16.56 12.46
CA THR A 58 1.76 16.22 13.19
C THR A 58 1.70 14.76 13.61
N GLN A 59 2.57 13.91 13.05
CA GLN A 59 2.62 12.47 13.31
C GLN A 59 3.92 12.07 14.03
N PRO A 60 3.86 11.09 14.94
CA PRO A 60 5.04 10.63 15.67
C PRO A 60 6.06 9.95 14.75
N PHE A 61 5.59 9.29 13.68
CA PHE A 61 6.43 8.67 12.66
C PHE A 61 5.74 8.72 11.29
N VAL A 62 6.52 8.51 10.24
CA VAL A 62 6.04 8.35 8.85
C VAL A 62 6.83 7.22 8.19
N THR A 63 6.12 6.34 7.48
CA THR A 63 6.70 5.25 6.69
C THR A 63 6.79 5.64 5.21
N ILE A 64 8.01 5.68 4.67
CA ILE A 64 8.24 5.84 3.24
C ILE A 64 8.22 4.46 2.59
N LYS A 65 7.31 4.23 1.63
CA LYS A 65 7.19 2.96 0.90
C LYS A 65 7.56 3.12 -0.57
N ALA A 66 8.29 2.15 -1.11
CA ALA A 66 8.60 2.08 -2.53
C ALA A 66 8.76 0.64 -3.02
N ARG A 67 8.76 0.47 -4.33
CA ARG A 67 8.99 -0.83 -4.97
C ARG A 67 9.81 -0.72 -6.26
N GLY A 68 10.51 -1.80 -6.59
CA GLY A 68 11.33 -1.92 -7.79
C GLY A 68 12.31 -0.76 -7.94
N GLN A 69 12.37 -0.15 -9.13
CA GLN A 69 13.31 0.93 -9.45
C GLN A 69 13.19 2.15 -8.52
N ARG A 70 12.06 2.35 -7.84
CA ARG A 70 11.84 3.50 -6.95
C ARG A 70 12.42 3.33 -5.55
N ILE A 71 12.97 2.16 -5.23
CA ILE A 71 13.65 1.89 -3.94
C ILE A 71 14.80 2.87 -3.71
N THR A 72 15.67 3.09 -4.70
CA THR A 72 16.78 4.04 -4.58
C THR A 72 16.29 5.44 -4.22
N GLN A 73 15.21 5.89 -4.87
CA GLN A 73 14.63 7.20 -4.60
C GLN A 73 14.05 7.30 -3.18
N ALA A 74 13.44 6.23 -2.65
CA ALA A 74 12.97 6.22 -1.25
C ALA A 74 14.13 6.30 -0.26
N VAL A 75 15.24 5.60 -0.54
CA VAL A 75 16.47 5.71 0.26
C VAL A 75 17.00 7.15 0.22
N ASP A 76 17.07 7.78 -0.96
CA ASP A 76 17.53 9.16 -1.10
C ASP A 76 16.64 10.15 -0.32
N VAL A 77 15.31 9.98 -0.36
CA VAL A 77 14.37 10.80 0.44
C VAL A 77 14.65 10.64 1.93
N SER A 78 14.78 9.40 2.41
CA SER A 78 15.03 9.12 3.84
C SER A 78 16.34 9.76 4.32
N GLN A 79 17.41 9.62 3.53
CA GLN A 79 18.73 10.17 3.84
C GLN A 79 18.74 11.69 3.78
N MET A 80 18.03 12.28 2.82
CA MET A 80 17.94 13.74 2.73
C MET A 80 17.26 14.34 3.96
N ILE A 81 16.18 13.71 4.45
CA ILE A 81 15.47 14.15 5.65
C ILE A 81 16.40 14.10 6.87
N VAL A 82 17.01 12.94 7.14
CA VAL A 82 17.90 12.77 8.32
C VAL A 82 19.09 13.72 8.25
N LYS A 83 19.73 13.87 7.09
CA LYS A 83 20.91 14.74 6.93
C LYS A 83 20.58 16.23 7.08
N ARG A 84 19.48 16.69 6.47
CA ARG A 84 19.12 18.13 6.50
C ARG A 84 18.43 18.56 7.80
N MET A 85 17.79 17.63 8.49
CA MET A 85 17.03 17.89 9.71
C MET A 85 17.69 17.28 10.96
N ASN A 86 19.01 17.09 10.91
CA ASN A 86 19.80 16.54 12.01
C ASN A 86 19.63 17.35 13.31
N THR A 87 19.49 18.67 13.21
CA THR A 87 19.24 19.59 14.34
C THR A 87 17.85 19.43 14.95
N VAL A 88 16.87 18.95 14.17
CA VAL A 88 15.50 18.69 14.62
C VAL A 88 15.37 17.30 15.27
N GLY A 89 16.34 16.41 15.01
CA GLY A 89 16.41 15.08 15.59
C GLY A 89 15.63 14.01 14.80
N TYR A 90 15.38 14.18 13.51
CA TYR A 90 14.79 13.08 12.73
C TYR A 90 15.79 11.95 12.50
N LYS A 91 15.32 10.71 12.70
CA LYS A 91 16.13 9.49 12.53
C LYS A 91 15.34 8.40 11.82
N ILE A 92 16.05 7.49 11.16
CA ILE A 92 15.48 6.23 10.66
C ILE A 92 15.32 5.30 11.87
N LYS A 93 14.09 4.83 12.11
CA LYS A 93 13.76 3.89 13.18
C LYS A 93 13.92 2.44 12.74
N ASP A 94 13.41 2.11 11.57
CA ASP A 94 13.37 0.75 11.03
C ASP A 94 13.38 0.77 9.49
N VAL A 95 13.89 -0.31 8.89
CA VAL A 95 13.90 -0.54 7.45
C VAL A 95 13.48 -1.98 7.18
N ARG A 96 12.39 -2.15 6.43
CA ARG A 96 11.84 -3.46 6.06
C ARG A 96 11.93 -3.64 4.56
N ILE A 97 12.38 -4.81 4.11
CA ILE A 97 12.49 -5.16 2.68
C ILE A 97 11.74 -6.47 2.47
N ALA A 98 10.93 -6.53 1.42
CA ALA A 98 10.21 -7.73 1.04
C ALA A 98 10.13 -7.85 -0.50
N SER A 99 9.28 -8.74 -0.97
CA SER A 99 9.03 -8.97 -2.40
C SER A 99 7.56 -9.27 -2.60
N ASP A 100 6.90 -8.49 -3.45
CA ASP A 100 5.50 -8.67 -3.80
C ASP A 100 5.38 -9.31 -5.18
N SER A 101 4.45 -10.24 -5.31
CA SER A 101 4.10 -10.87 -6.58
C SER A 101 3.09 -10.00 -7.32
N LEU A 102 3.49 -9.40 -8.44
CA LEU A 102 2.64 -8.49 -9.23
C LEU A 102 2.33 -9.08 -10.60
N GLN A 103 1.08 -8.98 -11.00
CA GLN A 103 0.69 -9.29 -12.37
C GLN A 103 1.08 -8.13 -13.29
N SER A 104 1.77 -8.44 -14.37
CA SER A 104 2.12 -7.50 -15.42
C SER A 104 1.01 -7.43 -16.47
N GLN A 105 1.07 -6.43 -17.35
CA GLN A 105 0.07 -6.20 -18.40
C GLN A 105 -0.04 -7.39 -19.38
N ASP A 106 1.03 -8.17 -19.52
CA ASP A 106 1.07 -9.42 -20.30
C ASP A 106 0.47 -10.63 -19.56
N GLY A 107 -0.21 -10.42 -18.44
CA GLY A 107 -0.83 -11.46 -17.61
C GLY A 107 0.15 -12.29 -16.78
N LYS A 108 1.46 -12.11 -16.99
CA LYS A 108 2.51 -12.84 -16.28
C LYS A 108 2.77 -12.26 -14.90
N THR A 109 2.95 -13.14 -13.94
CA THR A 109 3.36 -12.78 -12.59
C THR A 109 4.86 -12.52 -12.52
N ARG A 110 5.25 -11.42 -11.88
CA ARG A 110 6.65 -11.06 -11.62
C ARG A 110 6.81 -10.61 -10.18
N ASN A 111 7.90 -11.04 -9.56
CA ASN A 111 8.27 -10.58 -8.23
C ASN A 111 8.89 -9.18 -8.31
N VAL A 112 8.47 -8.31 -7.43
CA VAL A 112 8.96 -6.93 -7.32
C VAL A 112 9.35 -6.65 -5.89
N SER A 113 10.63 -6.32 -5.68
CA SER A 113 11.13 -5.93 -4.37
C SER A 113 10.41 -4.71 -3.83
N THR A 114 10.15 -4.71 -2.53
CA THR A 114 9.53 -3.60 -1.80
C THR A 114 10.44 -3.15 -0.66
N ILE A 115 10.34 -1.87 -0.30
CA ILE A 115 11.03 -1.29 0.86
C ILE A 115 10.05 -0.42 1.64
N GLU A 116 10.17 -0.47 2.95
CA GLU A 116 9.53 0.45 3.89
C GLU A 116 10.60 1.04 4.81
N ILE A 117 10.57 2.36 5.00
CA ILE A 117 11.53 3.08 5.84
C ILE A 117 10.75 3.94 6.82
N ASP A 118 10.86 3.66 8.11
CA ASP A 118 10.20 4.45 9.15
C ASP A 118 11.10 5.60 9.60
N ILE A 119 10.58 6.82 9.50
CA ILE A 119 11.20 8.04 10.03
C ILE A 119 10.45 8.47 11.28
N THR A 120 11.17 8.78 12.35
CA THR A 120 10.61 9.28 13.62
C THR A 120 11.39 10.50 14.07
N LYS A 121 10.76 11.34 14.89
CA LYS A 121 11.51 12.30 15.71
C LYS A 121 12.16 11.56 16.89
N ALA A 122 13.42 11.87 17.17
CA ALA A 122 14.17 11.34 18.31
C ALA A 122 13.75 11.95 19.64
#